data_AF-E4MDC4-F1
#
_entry.id   AF-E4MDC4-F1
#
_cell.length_a   1.000
_cell.length_b   1.000
_cell.length_c   1.000
_cell.angle_alpha   90.00
_cell.angle_beta   90.00
_cell.angle_gamma   90.00
#
_symmetry.space_group_name_H-M   'P 1'
#
loop_
_entity.id
_entity.type
_entity.pdbx_description
1 polymer ?
#
loop_
_entity_poly.entity_id
_entity_poly.type
_entity_poly.pdbx_seq_one_letter_code
_entity_poly.pdbx_strand_id
1 'polypeptide(L)'
;MNFYEIVSQKMKNYLLPIFALLIVGCGNRTQPNIVVENKISQTEQTDLIVRDIYERDTIKGDFNGDGKIEYAYSESNSAKYYSLDEVDDGKFNNITFSNPTIPAIETEFQIERLTNEGDLNGDGTDEIGFNERAVSRICRYTVYSLSRTNQWKKLLHVDYDALNPPSDVVRPHPNKKGYVIIQTVEWNDGESTLIEKSVKIE
;
A
#
# COMPACT_ATOMS: atom_id res chain seq x y z
N MET A 1 -29.78 21.40 -9.73
CA MET A 1 -29.48 22.84 -9.55
C MET A 1 -27.99 22.99 -9.82
N ASN A 2 -27.63 23.85 -10.79
CA ASN A 2 -26.37 23.78 -11.54
C ASN A 2 -25.18 24.49 -10.86
N PHE A 3 -23.99 23.97 -11.12
CA PHE A 3 -22.72 24.17 -10.39
C PHE A 3 -21.92 25.45 -10.78
N TYR A 4 -22.59 26.60 -11.00
CA TYR A 4 -21.94 27.78 -11.62
C TYR A 4 -22.07 29.14 -10.90
N GLU A 5 -22.55 29.24 -9.65
CA GLU A 5 -22.67 30.54 -8.96
C GLU A 5 -22.05 30.61 -7.56
N ILE A 6 -20.77 30.25 -7.39
CA ILE A 6 -20.02 30.64 -6.18
C ILE A 6 -18.62 31.11 -6.54
N VAL A 7 -18.52 32.13 -7.40
CA VAL A 7 -17.34 33.01 -7.46
C VAL A 7 -17.83 34.44 -7.69
N SER A 8 -18.03 35.21 -6.61
CA SER A 8 -17.88 36.68 -6.61
C SER A 8 -18.31 37.24 -5.26
N GLN A 9 -17.35 37.52 -4.38
CA GLN A 9 -17.33 38.73 -3.54
C GLN A 9 -16.15 38.70 -2.58
N LYS A 10 -15.11 39.47 -2.90
CA LYS A 10 -14.50 40.51 -2.05
C LYS A 10 -13.21 41.00 -2.68
N MET A 11 -13.33 41.93 -3.61
CA MET A 11 -12.31 42.97 -3.78
C MET A 11 -12.90 44.26 -3.23
N LYS A 12 -12.30 44.81 -2.16
CA LYS A 12 -12.55 46.19 -1.75
C LYS A 12 -11.23 46.94 -1.76
N ASN A 13 -11.23 47.94 -2.64
CA ASN A 13 -10.24 48.98 -2.88
C ASN A 13 -9.73 49.66 -1.61
N TYR A 14 -8.43 49.91 -1.57
CA TYR A 14 -7.89 51.13 -0.98
C TYR A 14 -6.75 51.65 -1.86
N LEU A 15 -6.95 52.85 -2.40
CA LEU A 15 -5.98 53.67 -3.10
C LEU A 15 -6.01 55.04 -2.41
N LEU A 16 -4.84 55.62 -2.10
CA LEU A 16 -4.45 57.05 -2.19
C LEU A 16 -3.15 57.35 -1.37
N PRO A 17 -2.39 58.43 -1.66
CA PRO A 17 -0.99 58.32 -2.09
C PRO A 17 0.04 59.21 -1.32
N ILE A 18 1.27 59.28 -1.87
CA ILE A 18 2.33 60.34 -1.78
C ILE A 18 3.34 60.28 -0.61
N PHE A 19 4.63 60.01 -0.89
CA PHE A 19 5.77 60.97 -1.00
C PHE A 19 7.13 60.27 -1.12
N ALA A 20 7.98 60.81 -1.99
CA ALA A 20 9.31 60.31 -2.33
C ALA A 20 10.39 60.65 -1.27
N LEU A 21 11.41 59.79 -1.14
CA LEU A 21 12.78 60.22 -0.81
C LEU A 21 13.81 59.18 -1.32
N LEU A 22 14.72 59.63 -2.18
CA LEU A 22 15.92 58.93 -2.62
C LEU A 22 16.98 58.92 -1.50
N ILE A 23 17.54 57.75 -1.16
CA ILE A 23 18.91 57.65 -0.65
C ILE A 23 19.59 56.43 -1.28
N VAL A 24 20.78 56.69 -1.81
CA VAL A 24 21.74 55.78 -2.46
C VAL A 24 22.36 54.82 -1.44
N GLY A 25 22.58 53.56 -1.83
CA GLY A 25 23.43 52.63 -1.09
C GLY A 25 23.55 51.26 -1.76
N CYS A 26 24.67 51.01 -2.44
CA CYS A 26 25.02 49.70 -2.99
C CYS A 26 25.23 48.69 -1.87
N GLY A 27 24.60 47.51 -1.99
CA GLY A 27 24.85 46.37 -1.12
C GLY A 27 24.30 45.11 -1.77
N ASN A 28 25.17 44.34 -2.43
CA ASN A 28 24.88 42.99 -2.90
C ASN A 28 24.40 42.11 -1.74
N ARG A 29 23.13 41.71 -1.77
CA ARG A 29 22.65 40.46 -1.18
C ARG A 29 21.63 39.87 -2.12
N THR A 30 22.07 38.98 -3.01
CA THR A 30 21.18 37.97 -3.58
C THR A 30 20.56 37.21 -2.41
N GLN A 31 19.25 37.35 -2.21
CA GLN A 31 18.54 36.42 -1.35
C GLN A 31 18.62 35.04 -2.02
N PRO A 32 19.14 34.00 -1.35
CA PRO A 32 19.08 32.66 -1.91
C PRO A 32 17.61 32.28 -2.09
N ASN A 33 17.34 31.60 -3.19
CA ASN A 33 16.03 31.15 -3.64
C ASN A 33 15.30 30.26 -2.59
N ILE A 34 14.65 30.88 -1.60
CA ILE A 34 13.73 30.18 -0.67
C ILE A 34 12.52 29.61 -1.44
N VAL A 35 12.26 30.11 -2.65
CA VAL A 35 11.16 29.64 -3.52
C VAL A 35 11.54 28.41 -4.35
N VAL A 36 12.82 28.15 -4.61
CA VAL A 36 13.25 27.01 -5.46
C VAL A 36 13.48 25.74 -4.64
N GLU A 37 14.03 25.87 -3.43
CA GLU A 37 14.30 24.72 -2.54
C GLU A 37 13.00 24.05 -2.05
N ASN A 38 11.97 24.85 -1.73
CA ASN A 38 10.64 24.34 -1.37
C ASN A 38 9.93 23.63 -2.54
N LYS A 39 10.18 24.03 -3.78
CA LYS A 39 9.52 23.41 -4.95
C LYS A 39 10.15 22.06 -5.30
N ILE A 40 11.47 21.94 -5.19
CA ILE A 40 12.18 20.66 -5.41
C ILE A 40 11.80 19.67 -4.31
N SER A 41 11.81 20.10 -3.04
CA SER A 41 11.43 19.26 -1.90
C SER A 41 9.97 18.81 -1.94
N GLN A 42 9.03 19.68 -2.33
CA GLN A 42 7.63 19.29 -2.48
C GLN A 42 7.42 18.33 -3.65
N THR A 43 8.14 18.50 -4.77
CA THR A 43 8.00 17.62 -5.95
C THR A 43 8.56 16.23 -5.65
N GLU A 44 9.72 16.14 -4.99
CA GLU A 44 10.29 14.86 -4.54
C GLU A 44 9.42 14.19 -3.47
N GLN A 45 8.87 14.96 -2.52
CA GLN A 45 7.98 14.42 -1.50
C GLN A 45 6.64 13.97 -2.10
N THR A 46 6.08 14.70 -3.07
CA THR A 46 4.89 14.24 -3.80
C THR A 46 5.19 13.06 -4.71
N ASP A 47 6.35 12.99 -5.36
CA ASP A 47 6.74 11.86 -6.20
C ASP A 47 7.02 10.61 -5.36
N LEU A 48 7.54 10.77 -4.13
CA LEU A 48 7.70 9.71 -3.14
C LEU A 48 6.35 9.25 -2.57
N ILE A 49 5.45 10.18 -2.24
CA ILE A 49 4.09 9.85 -1.78
C ILE A 49 3.31 9.17 -2.91
N VAL A 50 3.40 9.66 -4.14
CA VAL A 50 2.76 9.07 -5.32
C VAL A 50 3.35 7.70 -5.64
N ARG A 51 4.68 7.51 -5.56
CA ARG A 51 5.29 6.17 -5.62
C ARG A 51 4.79 5.26 -4.52
N ASP A 52 4.73 5.71 -3.26
CA ASP A 52 4.27 4.88 -2.14
C ASP A 52 2.79 4.47 -2.26
N ILE A 53 1.94 5.30 -2.88
CA ILE A 53 0.53 4.97 -3.11
C ILE A 53 0.39 3.99 -4.29
N TYR A 54 1.15 4.17 -5.38
CA TYR A 54 1.08 3.26 -6.54
C TYR A 54 1.88 1.96 -6.39
N GLU A 55 2.94 1.92 -5.56
CA GLU A 55 3.77 0.72 -5.30
C GLU A 55 3.11 -0.24 -4.30
N ARG A 56 2.19 0.20 -3.43
CA ARG A 56 1.42 -0.70 -2.54
C ARG A 56 0.38 -1.54 -3.28
N ASP A 57 -0.18 -0.97 -4.33
CA ASP A 57 -1.29 -1.53 -5.08
C ASP A 57 -0.84 -2.24 -6.34
N THR A 58 0.47 -2.30 -6.62
CA THR A 58 1.01 -3.00 -7.79
C THR A 58 2.30 -3.75 -7.48
N ILE A 59 2.32 -5.06 -7.75
CA ILE A 59 3.51 -5.91 -7.66
C ILE A 59 3.79 -6.59 -8.99
N LYS A 60 4.99 -7.15 -9.15
CA LYS A 60 5.39 -7.91 -10.34
C LYS A 60 5.82 -9.32 -9.94
N GLY A 61 5.51 -10.32 -10.74
CA GLY A 61 5.90 -11.71 -10.51
C GLY A 61 5.56 -12.64 -11.68
N ASP A 62 6.12 -13.85 -11.68
CA ASP A 62 5.74 -14.94 -12.59
C ASP A 62 4.65 -15.80 -11.92
N PHE A 63 3.44 -15.26 -11.84
CA PHE A 63 2.36 -15.84 -11.03
C PHE A 63 1.75 -17.09 -11.68
N ASN A 64 1.98 -17.32 -12.97
CA ASN A 64 1.49 -18.51 -13.68
C ASN A 64 2.59 -19.52 -14.05
N GLY A 65 3.86 -19.20 -13.77
CA GLY A 65 5.02 -20.06 -13.99
C GLY A 65 5.35 -20.27 -15.47
N ASP A 66 5.04 -19.30 -16.33
CA ASP A 66 5.34 -19.34 -17.78
C ASP A 66 6.69 -18.69 -18.13
N GLY A 67 7.38 -18.13 -17.12
CA GLY A 67 8.67 -17.45 -17.25
C GLY A 67 8.57 -15.99 -17.68
N LYS A 68 7.36 -15.44 -17.85
CA LYS A 68 7.12 -14.01 -18.09
C LYS A 68 6.68 -13.34 -16.80
N ILE A 69 6.98 -12.05 -16.72
CA ILE A 69 6.60 -11.25 -15.55
C ILE A 69 5.26 -10.58 -15.83
N GLU A 70 4.29 -10.87 -14.98
CA GLU A 70 3.03 -10.16 -14.88
C GLU A 70 3.08 -9.05 -13.83
N TYR A 71 2.10 -8.16 -13.92
CA TYR A 71 1.77 -7.20 -12.87
C TYR A 71 0.47 -7.65 -12.20
N ALA A 72 0.41 -7.57 -10.88
CA ALA A 72 -0.82 -7.72 -10.11
C ALA A 72 -1.23 -6.37 -9.55
N TYR A 73 -2.53 -6.05 -9.57
CA TYR A 73 -3.10 -4.78 -9.18
C TYR A 73 -4.15 -4.98 -8.09
N SER A 74 -4.14 -4.14 -7.06
CA SER A 74 -5.29 -4.04 -6.15
C SER A 74 -6.32 -3.09 -6.75
N GLU A 75 -7.53 -3.58 -6.95
CA GLU A 75 -8.71 -2.76 -7.31
C GLU A 75 -9.53 -2.39 -6.06
N SER A 76 -8.91 -2.43 -4.89
CA SER A 76 -9.57 -2.08 -3.64
C SER A 76 -9.83 -0.57 -3.56
N ASN A 77 -10.99 -0.17 -3.04
CA ASN A 77 -11.29 1.26 -2.86
C ASN A 77 -10.28 1.87 -1.89
N SER A 78 -9.68 3.03 -2.23
CA SER A 78 -8.76 3.76 -1.34
C SER A 78 -9.31 3.83 0.09
N ALA A 79 -8.54 3.37 1.06
CA ALA A 79 -8.89 3.43 2.47
C ALA A 79 -9.18 4.89 2.86
N LYS A 80 -10.43 5.21 3.23
CA LYS A 80 -10.60 6.22 4.28
C LYS A 80 -10.11 5.53 5.55
N TYR A 81 -8.96 5.99 6.04
CA TYR A 81 -8.34 5.50 7.26
C TYR A 81 -9.34 5.60 8.43
N TYR A 82 -9.51 4.49 9.15
CA TYR A 82 -10.33 4.36 10.37
C TYR A 82 -11.85 4.61 10.23
N SER A 83 -12.58 3.62 9.73
CA SER A 83 -13.88 3.29 10.32
C SER A 83 -13.72 1.92 10.96
N LEU A 84 -13.81 1.86 12.29
CA LEU A 84 -13.81 0.60 13.05
C LEU A 84 -15.13 -0.17 12.87
N ASP A 85 -16.12 0.45 12.22
CA ASP A 85 -17.52 0.03 12.26
C ASP A 85 -18.06 -0.43 10.90
N GLU A 86 -17.36 -0.17 9.78
CA GLU A 86 -17.76 -0.63 8.44
C GLU A 86 -16.55 -1.21 7.70
N VAL A 87 -16.49 -2.55 7.66
CA VAL A 87 -15.45 -3.32 6.94
C VAL A 87 -15.88 -3.63 5.50
N ASP A 88 -17.18 -3.59 5.24
CA ASP A 88 -17.82 -4.00 4.00
C ASP A 88 -18.60 -2.81 3.41
N ASP A 89 -18.07 -2.19 2.35
CA ASP A 89 -18.76 -1.16 1.58
C ASP A 89 -19.70 -1.74 0.51
N GLY A 90 -19.93 -3.06 0.55
CA GLY A 90 -20.76 -3.83 -0.38
C GLY A 90 -20.11 -4.02 -1.74
N LYS A 91 -18.82 -3.69 -1.92
CA LYS A 91 -18.09 -3.86 -3.17
C LYS A 91 -17.00 -4.92 -3.01
N PHE A 92 -16.94 -5.83 -3.97
CA PHE A 92 -15.85 -6.78 -4.05
C PHE A 92 -14.53 -6.05 -4.27
N ASN A 93 -13.53 -6.40 -3.47
CA ASN A 93 -12.15 -5.98 -3.65
C ASN A 93 -11.44 -7.08 -4.43
N ASN A 94 -10.77 -6.69 -5.51
CA ASN A 94 -10.16 -7.64 -6.42
C ASN A 94 -8.65 -7.43 -6.49
N ILE A 95 -7.94 -8.53 -6.68
CA ILE A 95 -6.59 -8.50 -7.23
C ILE A 95 -6.68 -8.97 -8.68
N THR A 96 -6.32 -8.10 -9.61
CA THR A 96 -6.34 -8.38 -11.05
C THR A 96 -4.93 -8.41 -11.61
N PHE A 97 -4.77 -8.98 -12.81
CA PHE A 97 -3.45 -9.24 -13.39
C PHE A 97 -3.35 -8.68 -14.80
N SER A 98 -2.15 -8.25 -15.20
CA SER A 98 -1.89 -7.77 -16.57
C SER A 98 -2.08 -8.85 -17.62
N ASN A 99 -1.89 -10.13 -17.24
CA ASN A 99 -2.22 -11.26 -18.08
C ASN A 99 -3.68 -11.67 -17.82
N PRO A 100 -4.59 -11.44 -18.78
CA PRO A 100 -6.02 -11.69 -18.58
C PRO A 100 -6.37 -13.19 -18.48
N THR A 101 -5.43 -14.10 -18.72
CA THR A 101 -5.66 -15.53 -18.49
C THR A 101 -5.55 -15.90 -17.02
N ILE A 102 -4.89 -15.08 -16.19
CA ILE A 102 -4.82 -15.31 -14.74
C ILE A 102 -6.13 -14.83 -14.11
N PRO A 103 -6.84 -15.67 -13.34
CA PRO A 103 -8.10 -15.29 -12.73
C PRO A 103 -7.86 -14.24 -11.65
N ALA A 104 -8.86 -13.38 -11.41
CA ALA A 104 -8.79 -12.45 -10.29
C ALA A 104 -8.87 -13.21 -8.94
N ILE A 105 -8.29 -12.60 -7.90
CA ILE A 105 -8.57 -12.99 -6.51
C ILE A 105 -9.65 -12.04 -5.99
N GLU A 106 -10.80 -12.58 -5.63
CA GLU A 106 -11.91 -11.81 -5.07
C GLU A 106 -11.88 -11.92 -3.53
N THR A 107 -12.05 -10.80 -2.84
CA THR A 107 -12.17 -10.76 -1.39
C THR A 107 -13.17 -9.69 -0.96
N GLU A 108 -13.89 -9.98 0.12
CA GLU A 108 -14.78 -9.02 0.78
C GLU A 108 -14.00 -7.97 1.60
N PHE A 109 -12.75 -8.26 1.96
CA PHE A 109 -11.92 -7.36 2.74
C PHE A 109 -11.17 -6.38 1.85
N GLN A 110 -11.08 -5.12 2.27
CA GLN A 110 -10.16 -4.17 1.67
C GLN A 110 -8.73 -4.69 1.72
N ILE A 111 -7.98 -4.50 0.63
CA ILE A 111 -6.58 -4.87 0.52
C ILE A 111 -5.73 -3.63 0.85
N GLU A 112 -4.82 -3.75 1.81
CA GLU A 112 -3.95 -2.64 2.23
C GLU A 112 -2.61 -2.62 1.51
N ARG A 113 -2.08 -3.80 1.17
CA ARG A 113 -0.77 -3.96 0.55
C ARG A 113 -0.65 -5.32 -0.12
N LEU A 114 -0.18 -5.33 -1.36
CA LEU A 114 0.26 -6.52 -2.08
C LEU A 114 1.74 -6.83 -1.82
N THR A 115 2.11 -8.10 -1.91
CA THR A 115 3.48 -8.62 -1.79
C THR A 115 3.65 -9.77 -2.78
N ASN A 116 4.75 -9.77 -3.53
CA ASN A 116 5.20 -10.97 -4.24
C ASN A 116 6.10 -11.75 -3.26
N GLU A 117 5.69 -12.97 -2.92
CA GLU A 117 6.41 -13.84 -1.98
C GLU A 117 7.49 -14.69 -2.65
N GLY A 118 7.58 -14.61 -3.97
CA GLY A 118 8.36 -15.50 -4.81
C GLY A 118 7.80 -16.92 -4.79
N ASP A 119 8.59 -17.87 -5.28
CA ASP A 119 8.30 -19.31 -5.25
C ASP A 119 8.45 -19.88 -3.83
N LEU A 120 7.47 -19.59 -2.98
CA LEU A 120 7.42 -19.93 -1.57
C LEU A 120 7.22 -21.44 -1.36
N ASN A 121 6.42 -22.07 -2.23
CA ASN A 121 6.12 -23.50 -2.19
C ASN A 121 7.10 -24.38 -3.00
N GLY A 122 7.90 -23.79 -3.90
CA GLY A 122 8.89 -24.47 -4.73
C GLY A 122 8.31 -25.19 -5.96
N ASP A 123 7.16 -24.75 -6.47
CA ASP A 123 6.47 -25.30 -7.65
C ASP A 123 6.78 -24.56 -8.96
N GLY A 124 7.58 -23.50 -8.87
CA GLY A 124 8.03 -22.67 -9.99
C GLY A 124 7.03 -21.59 -10.40
N THR A 125 6.07 -21.24 -9.54
CA THR A 125 5.21 -20.05 -9.66
C THR A 125 5.48 -19.11 -8.50
N ASP A 126 5.32 -17.81 -8.71
CA ASP A 126 5.37 -16.85 -7.60
C ASP A 126 4.04 -16.88 -6.81
N GLU A 127 4.14 -16.91 -5.48
CA GLU A 127 3.02 -16.73 -4.57
C GLU A 127 2.66 -15.24 -4.39
N ILE A 128 1.36 -14.98 -4.25
CA ILE A 128 0.84 -13.65 -3.95
C ILE A 128 0.37 -13.55 -2.51
N GLY A 129 1.01 -12.66 -1.76
CA GLY A 129 0.66 -12.32 -0.39
C GLY A 129 -0.01 -10.95 -0.31
N PHE A 130 -0.98 -10.78 0.58
CA PHE A 130 -1.59 -9.47 0.81
C PHE A 130 -2.12 -9.29 2.23
N ASN A 131 -2.06 -8.04 2.69
CA ASN A 131 -2.71 -7.62 3.94
C ASN A 131 -4.16 -7.25 3.65
N GLU A 132 -5.06 -7.90 4.37
CA GLU A 132 -6.45 -7.49 4.48
C GLU A 132 -6.57 -6.41 5.56
N ARG A 133 -7.50 -5.46 5.37
CA ARG A 133 -7.78 -4.39 6.32
C ARG A 133 -8.00 -4.98 7.71
N ALA A 134 -7.30 -4.39 8.68
CA ALA A 134 -7.46 -4.80 10.06
C ALA A 134 -8.89 -4.56 10.57
N VAL A 135 -9.43 -5.56 11.27
CA VAL A 135 -10.65 -5.38 12.06
C VAL A 135 -10.22 -5.17 13.50
N SER A 136 -10.40 -3.95 14.01
CA SER A 136 -9.81 -3.51 15.29
C SER A 136 -8.27 -3.58 15.25
N ARG A 137 -7.64 -4.31 16.18
CA ARG A 137 -6.18 -4.51 16.24
C ARG A 137 -5.71 -5.75 15.47
N ILE A 138 -6.61 -6.55 14.92
CA ILE A 138 -6.23 -7.79 14.25
C ILE A 138 -6.02 -7.48 12.76
N CYS A 139 -4.76 -7.45 12.36
CA CYS A 139 -4.35 -7.48 10.96
C CYS A 139 -4.31 -8.92 10.48
N ARG A 140 -4.51 -9.10 9.18
CA ARG A 140 -4.52 -10.42 8.56
C ARG A 140 -3.71 -10.42 7.29
N TYR A 141 -2.88 -11.43 7.15
CA TYR A 141 -2.08 -11.70 5.98
C TYR A 141 -2.50 -13.01 5.33
N THR A 142 -2.83 -12.97 4.04
CA THR A 142 -3.24 -14.15 3.28
C THR A 142 -2.29 -14.37 2.12
N VAL A 143 -1.89 -15.63 1.87
CA VAL A 143 -1.04 -16.02 0.74
C VAL A 143 -1.78 -17.02 -0.15
N TYR A 144 -1.73 -16.77 -1.45
CA TYR A 144 -2.30 -17.62 -2.48
C TYR A 144 -1.25 -18.08 -3.50
N SER A 145 -1.47 -19.28 -4.04
CA SER A 145 -0.72 -19.87 -5.14
C SER A 145 -1.66 -20.21 -6.28
N LEU A 146 -1.24 -19.99 -7.52
CA LEU A 146 -2.03 -20.31 -8.69
C LEU A 146 -1.73 -21.74 -9.15
N SER A 147 -2.72 -22.61 -9.05
CA SER A 147 -2.54 -23.99 -9.54
C SER A 147 -2.30 -24.01 -11.05
N ARG A 148 -1.67 -25.09 -11.53
CA ARG A 148 -1.50 -25.36 -12.97
C ARG A 148 -2.83 -25.46 -13.74
N THR A 149 -3.96 -25.63 -13.06
CA THR A 149 -5.30 -25.62 -13.65
C THR A 149 -5.98 -24.25 -13.55
N ASN A 150 -5.21 -23.20 -13.28
CA ASN A 150 -5.66 -21.81 -13.21
C ASN A 150 -6.69 -21.59 -12.09
N GLN A 151 -6.46 -22.19 -10.93
CA GLN A 151 -7.29 -22.03 -9.74
C GLN A 151 -6.44 -21.55 -8.57
N TRP A 152 -6.87 -20.44 -7.95
CA TRP A 152 -6.21 -19.93 -6.74
C TRP A 152 -6.44 -20.87 -5.57
N LYS A 153 -5.34 -21.28 -4.92
CA LYS A 153 -5.33 -22.04 -3.68
C LYS A 153 -4.75 -21.17 -2.57
N LYS A 154 -5.50 -20.99 -1.47
CA LYS A 154 -4.98 -20.34 -0.28
C LYS A 154 -3.95 -21.27 0.37
N LEU A 155 -2.71 -20.81 0.47
CA LEU A 155 -1.63 -21.57 1.12
C LEU A 155 -1.57 -21.29 2.62
N LEU A 156 -1.75 -20.02 2.99
CA LEU A 156 -1.52 -19.54 4.33
C LEU A 156 -2.47 -18.41 4.69
N HIS A 157 -2.76 -18.33 5.98
CA HIS A 157 -3.41 -17.21 6.61
C HIS A 157 -2.76 -16.97 7.98
N VAL A 158 -2.39 -15.73 8.26
CA VAL A 158 -1.74 -15.34 9.52
C VAL A 158 -2.40 -14.10 10.05
N ASP A 159 -2.93 -14.20 11.26
CA ASP A 159 -3.36 -13.03 12.03
C ASP A 159 -2.19 -12.50 12.87
N TYR A 160 -2.09 -11.18 13.00
CA TYR A 160 -1.12 -10.51 13.85
C TYR A 160 -1.68 -9.20 14.42
N ASP A 161 -1.02 -8.66 15.45
CA ASP A 161 -1.43 -7.41 16.08
C ASP A 161 -0.93 -6.20 15.27
N ALA A 162 -1.83 -5.31 14.86
CA ALA A 162 -1.52 -4.06 14.17
C ALA A 162 -0.57 -3.15 14.98
N LEU A 163 -0.60 -3.25 16.31
CA LEU A 163 0.29 -2.48 17.20
C LEU A 163 1.66 -3.14 17.41
N ASN A 164 1.80 -4.40 17.01
CA ASN A 164 3.04 -5.16 17.09
C ASN A 164 3.24 -5.97 15.80
N PRO A 165 3.35 -5.29 14.63
CA PRO A 165 3.38 -5.96 13.35
C PRO A 165 4.70 -6.73 13.17
N PRO A 166 4.67 -7.91 12.52
CA PRO A 166 5.88 -8.62 12.15
C PRO A 166 6.70 -7.79 11.15
N SER A 167 8.02 -7.94 11.20
CA SER A 167 8.90 -7.36 10.18
C SER A 167 8.88 -8.17 8.88
N ASP A 168 8.60 -9.47 9.00
CA ASP A 168 8.58 -10.44 7.89
C ASP A 168 7.53 -11.52 8.19
N VAL A 169 6.35 -11.41 7.58
CA VAL A 169 5.18 -12.24 7.95
C VAL A 169 5.42 -13.71 7.63
N VAL A 170 6.03 -14.00 6.49
CA VAL A 170 6.25 -15.36 6.01
C VAL A 170 7.53 -15.42 5.17
N ARG A 171 8.29 -16.50 5.35
CA ARG A 171 9.50 -16.76 4.58
C ARG A 171 9.72 -18.25 4.37
N PRO A 172 10.43 -18.68 3.31
CA PRO A 172 10.77 -20.08 3.12
C PRO A 172 11.48 -20.67 4.35
N HIS A 173 11.10 -21.88 4.74
CA HIS A 173 11.81 -22.56 5.82
C HIS A 173 13.18 -23.03 5.30
N PRO A 174 14.31 -22.59 5.88
CA PRO A 174 15.65 -22.79 5.29
C PRO A 174 16.06 -24.27 5.17
N ASN A 175 15.53 -25.11 6.05
CA ASN A 175 15.96 -26.52 6.18
C ASN A 175 14.83 -27.54 5.96
N LYS A 176 13.63 -27.13 5.51
CA LYS A 176 12.45 -28.01 5.48
C LYS A 176 11.56 -27.69 4.29
N LYS A 177 11.66 -28.50 3.24
CA LYS A 177 10.86 -28.34 2.03
C LYS A 177 9.35 -28.44 2.32
N GLY A 178 8.55 -27.59 1.69
CA GLY A 178 7.10 -27.53 1.90
C GLY A 178 6.71 -26.93 3.25
N TYR A 179 7.63 -26.23 3.90
CA TYR A 179 7.36 -25.48 5.12
C TYR A 179 7.82 -24.04 4.95
N VAL A 180 7.14 -23.16 5.68
CA VAL A 180 7.50 -21.75 5.84
C VAL A 180 7.68 -21.44 7.32
N ILE A 181 8.44 -20.40 7.60
CA ILE A 181 8.46 -19.76 8.91
C ILE A 181 7.50 -18.58 8.81
N ILE A 182 6.54 -18.50 9.74
CA ILE A 182 5.63 -17.36 9.87
C ILE A 182 5.95 -16.58 11.14
N GLN A 183 5.79 -15.27 11.10
CA GLN A 183 5.72 -14.42 12.28
C GLN A 183 4.26 -14.09 12.60
N THR A 184 3.83 -14.40 13.81
CA THR A 184 2.48 -14.15 14.33
C THR A 184 2.57 -13.73 15.78
N VAL A 185 1.45 -13.58 16.48
CA VAL A 185 1.43 -13.16 17.88
C VAL A 185 0.71 -14.18 18.77
N GLU A 186 1.18 -14.29 20.01
CA GLU A 186 0.41 -14.86 21.12
C GLU A 186 -0.16 -13.73 21.98
N TRP A 187 -1.44 -13.85 22.32
CA TRP A 187 -2.17 -12.87 23.12
C TRP A 187 -2.27 -13.33 24.57
N ASN A 188 -1.81 -12.51 25.51
CA ASN A 188 -1.95 -12.74 26.95
C ASN A 188 -2.35 -11.43 27.63
N ASP A 189 -3.49 -11.44 28.33
CA ASP A 189 -4.02 -10.28 29.10
C ASP A 189 -4.06 -8.95 28.32
N GLY A 190 -4.33 -9.01 27.01
CA GLY A 190 -4.44 -7.83 26.14
C GLY A 190 -3.11 -7.32 25.57
N GLU A 191 -2.00 -7.97 25.91
CA GLU A 191 -0.69 -7.75 25.30
C GLU A 191 -0.39 -8.84 24.27
N SER A 192 0.31 -8.46 23.20
CA SER A 192 0.71 -9.37 22.12
C SER A 192 2.23 -9.58 22.16
N THR A 193 2.66 -10.84 22.07
CA THR A 193 4.08 -11.20 21.94
C THR A 193 4.32 -11.82 20.57
N LEU A 194 5.28 -11.28 19.82
CA LEU A 194 5.66 -11.81 18.52
C LEU A 194 6.35 -13.17 18.68
N ILE A 195 5.95 -14.13 17.87
CA ILE A 195 6.50 -15.49 17.85
C ILE A 195 6.69 -15.98 16.42
N GLU A 196 7.62 -16.91 16.24
CA GLU A 196 7.81 -17.62 14.97
C GLU A 196 7.24 -19.04 15.03
N LYS A 197 6.58 -19.48 13.95
CA LYS A 197 6.10 -20.87 13.81
C LYS A 197 6.56 -21.46 12.48
N SER A 198 6.97 -22.72 12.51
CA SER A 198 7.19 -23.51 11.30
C SER A 198 5.87 -24.15 10.87
N VAL A 199 5.33 -23.74 9.72
CA VAL A 199 4.03 -24.19 9.19
C VAL A 199 4.23 -24.95 7.89
N LYS A 200 3.50 -26.06 7.72
CA LYS A 200 3.50 -26.81 6.46
C LYS A 200 2.59 -26.08 5.47
N ILE A 201 3.07 -25.87 4.26
CA ILE A 201 2.27 -25.38 3.13
C ILE A 201 2.22 -26.48 2.07
N GLU A 202 1.11 -26.56 1.34
CA GLU A 202 0.82 -27.64 0.38
C GLU A 202 0.57 -27.10 -1.03
#